data_AF-A0A7S4UD45-F1
#
_entry.id   AF-A0A7S4UD45-F1
#
_cell.length_a   1.000
_cell.length_b   1.000
_cell.length_c   1.000
_cell.angle_alpha   90.00
_cell.angle_beta   90.00
_cell.angle_gamma   90.00
#
_symmetry.space_group_name_H-M   'P 1'
#
loop_
_entity.id
_entity.type
_entity.pdbx_description
1 polymer ?
#
loop_
_entity_poly.entity_id
_entity_poly.type
_entity_poly.pdbx_seq_one_letter_code
_entity_poly.pdbx_strand_id
1 'polypeptide(L)'
;KFGDIGREMYFLRQGVCTVMNGAENVIYAVFASGSFFGEFALLFSQRRSATIKANTYCDLFTLSQEDFQSVLHDFPEFEVIIKREGLKSVIGGFRIYPLITDRVLLGLPPPKRPVASSPLQKAEGQLSEELESN
;
A
#
# COMPACT_ATOMS: atom_id res chain seq x y z
N LYS A 1 -10.58 -9.31 -9.49
CA LYS A 1 -11.12 -8.41 -10.54
C LYS A 1 -12.27 -7.58 -9.94
N PHE A 2 -12.67 -6.47 -10.56
CA PHE A 2 -13.89 -5.74 -10.16
C PHE A 2 -15.08 -6.70 -10.06
N GLY A 3 -15.90 -6.55 -9.02
CA GLY A 3 -17.09 -7.37 -8.81
C GLY A 3 -16.82 -8.76 -8.23
N ASP A 4 -15.56 -9.20 -8.12
CA ASP A 4 -15.23 -10.47 -7.47
C ASP A 4 -15.37 -10.37 -5.95
N ILE A 5 -15.51 -11.52 -5.30
CA ILE A 5 -15.44 -11.62 -3.85
C ILE A 5 -13.96 -11.50 -3.46
N GLY A 6 -13.62 -10.46 -2.68
CA GLY A 6 -12.27 -10.30 -2.13
C GLY A 6 -12.14 -11.04 -0.80
N ARG A 7 -11.23 -12.02 -0.71
CA ARG A 7 -10.94 -12.79 0.52
C ARG A 7 -9.54 -12.54 1.08
N GLU A 8 -8.81 -11.64 0.46
CA GLU A 8 -7.42 -11.34 0.79
C GLU A 8 -7.07 -9.91 0.36
N MET A 9 -6.06 -9.34 0.99
CA MET A 9 -5.46 -8.07 0.60
C MET A 9 -4.01 -8.27 0.18
N TYR A 10 -3.46 -7.29 -0.53
CA TYR A 10 -2.11 -7.37 -1.07
C TYR A 10 -1.27 -6.15 -0.70
N PHE A 11 0.00 -6.39 -0.44
CA PHE A 11 1.03 -5.35 -0.26
C PHE A 11 2.03 -5.43 -1.39
N LEU A 12 2.22 -4.33 -2.11
CA LEU A 12 3.13 -4.22 -3.24
C LEU A 12 4.55 -3.98 -2.74
N ARG A 13 5.37 -5.04 -2.73
CA ARG A 13 6.79 -4.96 -2.37
C ARG A 13 7.59 -4.26 -3.46
N GLN A 14 7.39 -4.68 -4.70
CA GLN A 14 8.10 -4.14 -5.86
C GLN A 14 7.21 -4.19 -7.10
N GLY A 15 7.36 -3.21 -7.99
CA GLY A 15 6.62 -3.11 -9.25
C GLY A 15 5.62 -1.96 -9.29
N VAL A 16 4.84 -1.92 -10.37
CA VAL A 16 3.85 -0.89 -10.65
C VAL A 16 2.54 -1.53 -11.09
N CYS A 17 1.43 -1.12 -10.49
CA CYS A 17 0.08 -1.58 -10.82
C CYS A 17 -0.85 -0.40 -11.12
N THR A 18 -1.83 -0.60 -11.99
CA THR A 18 -2.86 0.40 -12.29
C THR A 18 -4.21 -0.05 -11.73
N VAL A 19 -4.91 0.88 -11.10
CA VAL A 19 -6.28 0.73 -10.63
C VAL A 19 -7.22 1.21 -11.72
N MET A 20 -8.18 0.38 -12.10
CA MET A 20 -9.11 0.65 -13.19
C MET A 20 -10.54 0.32 -12.79
N ASN A 21 -11.49 0.87 -13.54
CA ASN A 21 -12.89 0.50 -13.41
C ASN A 21 -13.15 -0.95 -13.90
N GLY A 22 -14.38 -1.44 -13.68
CA GLY A 22 -14.76 -2.78 -14.11
C GLY A 22 -14.68 -3.03 -15.62
N ALA A 23 -14.75 -1.97 -16.44
CA ALA A 23 -14.59 -2.04 -17.90
C ALA A 23 -13.14 -1.91 -18.38
N GLU A 24 -12.18 -1.74 -17.46
CA GLU A 24 -10.74 -1.56 -17.75
C GLU A 24 -10.40 -0.42 -18.72
N ASN A 25 -11.30 0.57 -18.86
CA ASN A 25 -11.13 1.69 -19.80
C ASN A 25 -10.85 3.04 -19.11
N VAL A 26 -11.08 3.13 -17.80
CA VAL A 26 -10.76 4.31 -17.00
C VAL A 26 -9.74 3.93 -15.94
N ILE A 27 -8.63 4.66 -15.93
CA ILE A 27 -7.58 4.55 -14.91
C ILE A 27 -7.88 5.52 -13.77
N TYR A 28 -7.94 4.97 -12.56
CA TYR A 28 -8.25 5.68 -11.34
C TYR A 28 -7.02 6.09 -10.54
N ALA A 29 -6.00 5.24 -10.51
CA ALA A 29 -4.76 5.46 -9.78
C ALA A 29 -3.65 4.53 -10.28
N VAL A 30 -2.41 4.84 -9.95
CA VAL A 30 -1.25 3.97 -10.15
C VAL A 30 -0.60 3.71 -8.80
N PHE A 31 -0.42 2.45 -8.46
CA PHE A 31 0.26 1.98 -7.27
C PHE A 31 1.71 1.67 -7.58
N ALA A 32 2.59 2.12 -6.69
CA ALA A 32 4.01 1.85 -6.71
C ALA A 32 4.41 1.05 -5.46
N SER A 33 5.66 0.62 -5.42
CA SER A 33 6.24 -0.12 -4.29
C SER A 33 5.97 0.57 -2.95
N GLY A 34 5.53 -0.19 -1.96
CA GLY A 34 5.04 0.28 -0.65
C GLY A 34 3.53 0.51 -0.56
N SER A 35 2.80 0.41 -1.68
CA SER A 35 1.33 0.55 -1.69
C SER A 35 0.65 -0.75 -1.27
N PHE A 36 -0.55 -0.68 -0.70
CA PHE A 36 -1.39 -1.85 -0.44
C PHE A 36 -2.80 -1.65 -1.00
N PHE A 37 -3.51 -2.74 -1.22
CA PHE A 37 -4.86 -2.70 -1.78
C PHE A 37 -5.68 -3.93 -1.46
N GLY A 38 -7.00 -3.79 -1.58
CA GLY A 38 -7.96 -4.87 -1.38
C GLY A 38 -8.54 -4.93 0.03
N GLU A 39 -8.16 -3.99 0.88
CA GLU A 39 -8.64 -3.77 2.25
C GLU A 39 -10.14 -3.46 2.28
N PHE A 40 -10.65 -2.70 1.30
CA PHE A 40 -12.06 -2.31 1.26
C PHE A 40 -13.01 -3.52 1.21
N ALA A 41 -12.67 -4.54 0.41
CA ALA A 41 -13.47 -5.75 0.30
C ALA A 41 -13.52 -6.53 1.62
N LEU A 42 -12.42 -6.50 2.38
CA LEU A 42 -12.32 -7.17 3.68
C LEU A 42 -13.05 -6.41 4.79
N LEU A 43 -12.90 -5.07 4.82
CA LEU A 43 -13.49 -4.21 5.85
C LEU A 43 -15.02 -4.09 5.74
N PHE A 44 -15.53 -3.96 4.53
CA PHE A 44 -16.96 -3.71 4.30
C PHE A 44 -17.73 -4.96 3.87
N SER A 45 -17.06 -6.11 3.80
CA SER A 45 -17.64 -7.37 3.29
C SER A 45 -18.32 -7.19 1.92
N GLN A 46 -17.74 -6.33 1.07
CA GLN A 46 -18.24 -6.00 -0.26
C GLN A 46 -17.39 -6.66 -1.35
N ARG A 47 -17.96 -6.71 -2.57
CA ARG A 47 -17.21 -7.10 -3.77
C ARG A 47 -16.11 -6.08 -4.06
N ARG A 48 -15.07 -6.53 -4.77
CA ARG A 48 -13.94 -5.67 -5.20
C ARG A 48 -14.47 -4.45 -5.95
N SER A 49 -14.11 -3.26 -5.47
CA SER A 49 -14.57 -1.96 -6.01
C SER A 49 -13.85 -1.53 -7.29
N ALA A 50 -12.72 -2.16 -7.62
CA ALA A 50 -11.92 -1.86 -8.82
C ALA A 50 -11.17 -3.10 -9.33
N THR A 51 -10.72 -3.03 -10.57
CA THR A 51 -9.77 -3.98 -11.16
C THR A 51 -8.35 -3.44 -10.98
N ILE A 52 -7.44 -4.28 -10.49
CA ILE A 52 -6.01 -3.96 -10.41
C ILE A 52 -5.29 -4.75 -11.49
N LYS A 53 -4.45 -4.08 -12.27
CA LYS A 53 -3.63 -4.69 -13.32
C LYS A 53 -2.16 -4.37 -13.09
N ALA A 54 -1.32 -5.40 -13.11
CA ALA A 54 0.12 -5.21 -13.06
C ALA A 54 0.62 -4.63 -14.39
N ASN A 55 1.39 -3.54 -14.33
CA ASN A 55 2.04 -2.94 -15.50
C ASN A 55 3.44 -3.53 -15.72
N THR A 56 4.09 -3.96 -14.63
CA THR A 56 5.41 -4.60 -14.62
C THR A 56 5.35 -5.94 -13.91
N TYR A 57 6.46 -6.67 -13.84
CA TYR A 57 6.61 -7.73 -12.85
C TYR A 57 6.42 -7.13 -11.45
N CYS A 58 5.54 -7.73 -10.66
CA CYS A 58 5.17 -7.25 -9.35
C CYS A 58 5.37 -8.34 -8.31
N ASP A 59 6.08 -7.99 -7.24
CA ASP A 59 6.20 -8.82 -6.04
C ASP A 59 5.18 -8.33 -5.02
N LEU A 60 4.32 -9.23 -4.59
CA LEU A 60 3.20 -8.95 -3.69
C LEU A 60 3.31 -9.85 -2.46
N PHE A 61 3.03 -9.30 -1.29
CA PHE A 61 2.64 -10.10 -0.13
C PHE A 61 1.11 -10.19 -0.09
N THR A 62 0.61 -11.36 0.28
CA THR A 62 -0.83 -11.61 0.42
C THR A 62 -1.14 -11.84 1.89
N LEU A 63 -2.23 -11.24 2.37
CA LEU A 63 -2.76 -11.45 3.71
C LEU A 63 -4.22 -11.93 3.58
N SER A 64 -4.52 -13.08 4.18
CA SER A 64 -5.86 -13.65 4.15
C SER A 64 -6.83 -12.84 5.00
N GLN A 65 -8.14 -12.99 4.78
CA GLN A 65 -9.15 -12.35 5.62
C GLN A 65 -9.03 -12.75 7.09
N GLU A 66 -8.70 -14.01 7.36
CA GLU A 66 -8.57 -14.55 8.72
C GLU A 66 -7.39 -13.89 9.43
N ASP A 67 -6.22 -13.88 8.80
CA ASP A 67 -5.02 -13.23 9.36
C ASP A 67 -5.22 -11.72 9.51
N PHE A 68 -5.91 -11.08 8.55
CA PHE A 68 -6.23 -9.67 8.62
C PHE A 68 -7.10 -9.35 9.85
N GLN A 69 -8.12 -10.15 10.11
CA GLN A 69 -8.96 -9.96 11.30
C GLN A 69 -8.18 -10.17 12.60
N SER A 70 -7.29 -11.17 12.65
CA SER A 70 -6.39 -11.37 13.80
C SER A 70 -5.48 -10.17 14.03
N VAL A 71 -4.87 -9.61 12.97
CA VAL A 71 -4.04 -8.41 13.07
C VAL A 71 -4.84 -7.20 13.55
N LEU A 72 -6.07 -7.02 13.08
CA LEU A 72 -6.93 -5.94 13.54
C LEU A 72 -7.34 -6.07 15.01
N HIS A 73 -7.52 -7.31 15.48
CA HIS A 73 -7.81 -7.60 16.88
C HIS A 73 -6.62 -7.26 17.78
N ASP A 74 -5.40 -7.60 17.35
CA ASP A 74 -4.18 -7.39 18.13
C ASP A 74 -3.70 -5.93 18.08
N PHE A 75 -3.99 -5.21 16.99
CA PHE A 75 -3.56 -3.82 16.76
C PHE A 75 -4.76 -2.92 16.36
N PRO A 76 -5.60 -2.50 17.33
CA PRO A 76 -6.80 -1.71 17.05
C PRO A 76 -6.50 -0.33 16.44
N GLU A 77 -5.32 0.25 16.70
CA GLU A 77 -4.86 1.48 16.07
C GLU A 77 -4.70 1.35 14.54
N PHE A 78 -4.36 0.15 14.08
CA PHE A 78 -4.18 -0.15 12.66
C PHE A 78 -5.53 -0.17 11.93
N GLU A 79 -6.58 -0.63 12.62
CA GLU A 79 -7.95 -0.62 12.09
C GLU A 79 -8.41 0.79 11.71
N VAL A 80 -8.12 1.78 12.56
CA VAL A 80 -8.48 3.18 12.32
C VAL A 80 -7.79 3.73 11.07
N ILE A 81 -6.50 3.41 10.90
CA ILE A 81 -5.70 3.85 9.76
C ILE A 81 -6.23 3.23 8.47
N ILE A 82 -6.42 1.91 8.44
CA ILE A 82 -6.91 1.22 7.25
C ILE A 82 -8.32 1.67 6.89
N LYS A 83 -9.23 1.80 7.87
CA LYS A 83 -10.58 2.32 7.61
C LYS A 83 -10.54 3.71 6.99
N ARG A 84 -9.65 4.58 7.47
CA ARG A 84 -9.47 5.93 6.92
C ARG A 84 -8.95 5.90 5.49
N GLU A 85 -7.95 5.09 5.18
CA GLU A 85 -7.38 4.98 3.83
C GLU A 85 -8.35 4.28 2.85
N GLY A 86 -9.05 3.24 3.31
CA GLY A 86 -10.08 2.55 2.52
C GLY A 86 -11.25 3.46 2.16
N LEU A 87 -11.67 4.35 3.07
CA LEU A 87 -12.73 5.32 2.80
C LEU A 87 -12.30 6.44 1.85
N LYS A 88 -11.04 6.92 1.94
CA LYS A 88 -10.49 7.89 0.98
C LYS A 88 -10.54 7.35 -0.45
N SER A 89 -10.30 6.05 -0.60
CA SER A 89 -10.34 5.36 -1.90
C SER A 89 -11.75 5.30 -2.52
N VAL A 90 -12.81 5.46 -1.73
CA VAL A 90 -14.22 5.40 -2.19
C VAL A 90 -14.87 6.78 -2.32
N ILE A 91 -14.69 7.65 -1.32
CA ILE A 91 -15.41 8.94 -1.24
C ILE A 91 -14.78 9.99 -2.18
N GLY A 92 -13.50 9.86 -2.52
CA GLY A 92 -12.79 10.76 -3.42
C GLY A 92 -13.13 10.61 -4.91
N GLY A 93 -14.08 9.73 -5.27
CA GLY A 93 -14.44 9.46 -6.66
C GLY A 93 -13.21 9.18 -7.53
N PHE A 94 -12.33 8.28 -7.08
CA PHE A 94 -11.14 7.84 -7.83
C PHE A 94 -10.37 8.96 -8.60
N ARG A 95 -10.30 10.17 -8.05
CA ARG A 95 -9.37 11.24 -8.51
C ARG A 95 -8.12 11.25 -7.64
N ILE A 96 -7.52 10.08 -7.41
CA ILE A 96 -6.22 10.01 -6.73
C ILE A 96 -5.12 10.21 -7.77
N TYR A 97 -5.03 11.43 -8.30
CA TYR A 97 -3.73 12.03 -8.62
C TYR A 97 -3.45 13.04 -7.50
N PRO A 98 -2.78 12.61 -6.42
CA PRO A 98 -1.69 13.44 -5.92
C PRO A 98 -0.54 12.60 -5.36
N LEU A 99 0.67 12.81 -5.92
CA LEU A 99 2.03 12.65 -5.35
C LEU A 99 3.10 12.06 -6.31
N ILE A 100 2.75 11.66 -7.54
CA ILE A 100 3.78 11.18 -8.51
C ILE A 100 3.87 12.03 -9.78
N THR A 101 2.87 12.86 -10.11
CA THR A 101 2.92 13.61 -11.38
C THR A 101 3.90 14.79 -11.40
N ASP A 102 4.48 15.20 -10.28
CA ASP A 102 5.18 16.50 -10.23
C ASP A 102 6.72 16.47 -10.31
N ARG A 103 7.38 15.32 -10.55
CA ARG A 103 8.86 15.32 -10.72
C ARG A 103 9.46 14.45 -11.80
N VAL A 104 8.88 13.31 -12.13
CA VAL A 104 9.49 12.43 -13.17
C VAL A 104 9.29 13.01 -14.58
N LEU A 105 8.19 13.74 -14.81
CA LEU A 105 7.92 14.39 -16.11
C LEU A 105 8.55 15.80 -16.26
N LEU A 106 9.00 16.42 -15.16
CA LEU A 106 9.47 17.82 -15.13
C LEU A 106 11.01 17.98 -15.03
N GLY A 107 11.78 16.89 -14.99
CA GLY A 107 13.26 16.96 -14.98
C GLY A 107 13.86 17.57 -13.70
N LEU A 108 13.12 17.61 -12.59
CA LEU A 108 13.61 18.14 -11.31
C LEU A 108 14.28 17.04 -10.47
N PRO A 109 15.40 17.33 -9.79
CA PRO A 109 16.14 16.34 -9.00
C PRO A 109 15.28 15.77 -7.87
N PRO A 110 15.51 14.50 -7.49
CA PRO A 110 14.73 13.85 -6.44
C PRO A 110 14.86 14.62 -5.13
N PRO A 111 13.78 14.76 -4.34
CA PRO A 111 13.89 15.34 -3.01
C PRO A 111 14.82 14.44 -2.20
N LYS A 112 15.85 15.02 -1.57
CA LYS A 112 16.68 14.30 -0.61
C LYS A 112 15.73 13.75 0.45
N ARG A 113 15.61 12.42 0.51
CA ARG A 113 14.81 11.73 1.53
C ARG A 113 15.18 12.32 2.90
N PRO A 114 14.24 12.81 3.71
CA PRO A 114 14.52 12.94 5.13
C PRO A 114 14.76 11.52 5.63
N VAL A 115 15.98 11.24 6.07
CA VAL A 115 16.31 10.00 6.77
C VAL A 115 15.60 10.09 8.12
N ALA A 116 14.33 9.70 8.15
CA ALA A 116 13.69 9.35 9.41
C ALA A 116 14.36 8.04 9.83
N SER A 117 15.31 8.18 10.75
CA SER A 117 15.93 7.05 11.44
C SER A 117 14.81 6.25 12.08
N SER A 118 14.55 5.07 11.54
CA SER A 118 13.69 4.10 12.21
C SER A 118 14.31 3.80 13.59
N PRO A 119 13.51 3.65 14.66
CA PRO A 119 14.03 3.23 15.97
C PRO A 119 14.78 1.89 15.93
N LEU A 120 14.47 1.05 14.92
CA LEU A 120 15.13 -0.23 14.68
C LEU A 120 16.58 -0.09 14.19
N GLN A 121 16.93 0.95 13.43
CA GLN A 121 18.32 1.18 13.00
C GLN A 121 19.23 1.75 14.10
N LYS A 122 18.66 2.28 15.19
CA LYS A 122 19.47 2.72 16.36
C LYS A 122 19.89 1.54 17.24
N ALA A 123 19.11 0.48 17.29
CA ALA A 123 19.44 -0.72 18.08
C ALA A 123 20.58 -1.53 17.42
N GLU A 124 20.63 -1.60 16.10
CA GLU A 124 21.68 -2.33 15.36
C GLU A 124 23.06 -1.61 15.42
N GLY A 125 23.06 -0.29 15.56
CA GLY A 125 24.28 0.51 15.72
C GLY A 125 24.91 0.42 17.12
N GLN A 126 24.13 0.10 18.15
CA GLN A 126 24.66 -0.04 19.52
C GLN A 126 25.24 -1.44 19.79
N LEU A 127 24.74 -2.48 19.11
CA LEU A 127 25.25 -3.85 19.26
C LEU A 127 26.59 -4.06 18.54
N SER A 128 26.92 -3.22 17.57
CA SER A 128 28.16 -3.30 16.80
C SER A 128 29.36 -2.60 17.48
N GLU A 129 29.13 -1.62 18.36
CA GLU A 129 30.22 -0.96 19.11
C GLU A 129 30.70 -1.76 20.34
N GLU A 130 29.87 -2.64 20.93
CA GLU A 130 30.29 -3.49 22.06
C GLU A 130 31.14 -4.72 21.64
N LEU A 131 31.10 -5.11 20.36
CA LEU A 131 31.87 -6.24 19.82
C LEU A 131 33.28 -5.87 19.34
N GLU A 132 33.60 -4.58 19.20
CA GLU A 132 34.95 -4.10 18.84
C GLU A 132 35.77 -3.60 20.05
N SER A 133 35.19 -3.62 21.27
CA SER A 133 35.86 -3.20 22.51
C SER A 133 36.29 -4.36 23.43
N ASN A 134 36.38 -5.60 22.94
CA ASN A 134 36.90 -6.73 23.72
C ASN A 134 37.90 -7.58 22.92
#